data_AF-A0A7J3T8Q9-F1
#
_entry.id   AF-A0A7J3T8Q9-F1
#
_cell.length_a   1.000
_cell.length_b   1.000
_cell.length_c   1.000
_cell.angle_alpha   90.00
_cell.angle_beta   90.00
_cell.angle_gamma   90.00
#
_symmetry.space_group_name_H-M   'P 1'
#
loop_
_entity.id
_entity.type
_entity.pdbx_description
1 polymer ?
#
loop_
_entity_poly.entity_id
_entity_poly.type
_entity_poly.pdbx_seq_one_letter_code
_entity_poly.pdbx_strand_id
1 'polypeptide(L)'
;MSASNYERELRSILRGDKETIEIVTKTCSEDERRKYYKILKKPFIVIRAAGSYGVDLVGVRSDISLLIEIKSSKSKRMHFSSTGGKLQKQAERMKKDCERAGILPIYAFRLKNTRG
;
A
#
# COMPACT_ATOMS: atom_id res chain seq x y z
N MET A 1 -16.52 2.76 -0.59
CA MET A 1 -15.39 2.77 0.36
C MET A 1 -14.46 3.94 0.05
N SER A 2 -14.12 4.71 1.08
CA SER A 2 -13.18 5.84 1.01
C SER A 2 -11.72 5.35 0.92
N ALA A 3 -10.81 6.24 0.50
CA ALA A 3 -9.37 5.96 0.53
C ALA A 3 -8.86 5.63 1.95
N SER A 4 -9.44 6.25 2.98
CA SER A 4 -9.10 6.01 4.39
C SER A 4 -9.40 4.57 4.86
N ASN A 5 -10.42 3.92 4.28
CA ASN A 5 -10.74 2.53 4.64
C ASN A 5 -9.70 1.56 4.07
N TYR A 6 -9.23 1.81 2.83
CA TYR A 6 -8.20 0.98 2.23
C TYR A 6 -6.84 1.16 2.91
N GLU A 7 -6.49 2.39 3.31
CA GLU A 7 -5.29 2.65 4.09
C GLU A 7 -5.25 1.82 5.39
N ARG A 8 -6.36 1.80 6.13
CA ARG A 8 -6.49 1.01 7.36
C ARG A 8 -6.36 -0.48 7.09
N GLU A 9 -7.05 -0.99 6.08
CA GLU A 9 -7.00 -2.41 5.66
C GLU A 9 -5.57 -2.83 5.30
N LEU A 10 -4.90 -2.08 4.42
CA LEU A 10 -3.52 -2.37 4.01
C LEU A 10 -2.55 -2.31 5.19
N ARG A 11 -2.69 -1.31 6.06
CA ARG A 11 -1.89 -1.18 7.28
C ARG A 11 -2.06 -2.40 8.18
N SER A 12 -3.29 -2.85 8.42
CA SER A 12 -3.56 -4.03 9.26
C SER A 12 -2.99 -5.31 8.65
N ILE A 13 -3.12 -5.51 7.34
CA ILE A 13 -2.52 -6.65 6.63
C ILE A 13 -0.99 -6.65 6.81
N LEU A 14 -0.32 -5.53 6.53
CA LEU A 14 1.14 -5.43 6.62
C LEU A 14 1.66 -5.64 8.05
N ARG A 15 0.88 -5.23 9.07
CA ARG A 15 1.20 -5.46 10.49
C ARG A 15 0.92 -6.88 10.97
N GLY A 16 0.36 -7.75 10.13
CA GLY A 16 0.03 -9.11 10.51
C GLY A 16 -1.17 -9.21 11.46
N ASP A 17 -2.17 -8.34 11.30
CA ASP A 17 -3.41 -8.42 12.04
C ASP A 17 -4.23 -9.65 11.59
N LYS A 18 -4.32 -10.66 12.47
CA LYS A 18 -4.92 -11.97 12.14
C LYS A 18 -6.39 -11.85 11.76
N GLU A 19 -7.17 -11.07 12.50
CA GLU A 19 -8.60 -10.86 12.24
C GLU A 19 -8.82 -10.21 10.87
N THR A 20 -8.05 -9.17 10.56
CA THR A 20 -8.09 -8.53 9.24
C THR A 20 -7.73 -9.52 8.15
N ILE A 21 -6.67 -10.32 8.34
CA ILE A 21 -6.24 -11.33 7.36
C ILE A 21 -7.33 -12.37 7.12
N GLU A 22 -7.99 -12.86 8.16
CA GLU A 22 -9.13 -13.78 8.06
C GLU A 22 -10.29 -13.17 7.26
N ILE A 23 -10.63 -11.91 7.53
CA ILE A 23 -11.70 -11.19 6.82
C ILE A 23 -11.37 -11.03 5.33
N VAL A 24 -10.17 -10.55 4.99
CA VAL A 24 -9.81 -10.27 3.59
C VAL A 24 -9.58 -11.54 2.78
N THR A 25 -9.19 -12.64 3.43
CA THR A 25 -8.95 -13.93 2.75
C THR A 25 -10.14 -14.88 2.78
N LYS A 26 -11.27 -14.50 3.41
CA LYS A 26 -12.47 -15.35 3.57
C LYS A 26 -12.97 -15.99 2.28
N THR A 27 -12.76 -15.32 1.15
CA THR A 27 -13.26 -15.75 -0.16
C THR A 27 -12.15 -16.20 -1.10
N CYS A 28 -10.89 -16.09 -0.69
CA CYS A 28 -9.72 -16.50 -1.45
C CYS A 28 -9.59 -18.03 -1.51
N SER A 29 -8.85 -18.52 -2.49
CA SER A 29 -8.39 -19.90 -2.54
C SER A 29 -7.46 -20.23 -1.36
N GLU A 30 -7.30 -21.52 -1.07
CA GLU A 30 -6.38 -21.99 -0.02
C GLU A 30 -4.93 -21.55 -0.25
N ASP A 31 -4.47 -21.51 -1.50
CA ASP A 31 -3.11 -21.07 -1.82
C ASP A 31 -2.92 -19.56 -1.58
N GLU A 32 -3.88 -18.74 -2.00
CA GLU A 32 -3.87 -17.30 -1.72
C GLU A 32 -3.91 -17.03 -0.22
N ARG A 33 -4.80 -17.71 0.51
CA ARG A 33 -4.89 -17.60 1.97
C ARG A 33 -3.55 -17.94 2.62
N ARG A 34 -2.93 -19.07 2.24
CA ARG A 34 -1.61 -19.48 2.73
C ARG A 34 -0.53 -18.42 2.47
N LYS A 35 -0.55 -17.74 1.32
CA LYS A 35 0.38 -16.65 0.99
C LYS A 35 0.19 -15.45 1.91
N TYR A 36 -1.05 -15.01 2.14
CA TYR A 36 -1.35 -13.92 3.06
C TYR A 36 -0.86 -14.23 4.48
N TYR A 37 -1.12 -15.43 4.99
CA TYR A 37 -0.74 -15.82 6.36
C TYR A 37 0.78 -15.81 6.62
N LYS A 38 1.63 -15.79 5.59
CA LYS A 38 3.09 -15.65 5.78
C LYS A 38 3.45 -14.34 6.50
N ILE A 39 2.64 -13.29 6.35
CA ILE A 39 2.87 -12.00 7.00
C ILE A 39 2.79 -12.09 8.53
N LEU A 40 2.03 -13.05 9.08
CA LEU A 40 1.91 -13.28 10.53
C LEU A 40 3.26 -13.68 11.16
N LYS A 41 4.13 -14.36 10.40
CA LYS A 41 5.44 -14.81 10.91
C LYS A 41 6.47 -13.70 10.94
N LYS A 42 6.43 -12.79 9.98
CA LYS A 42 7.36 -11.67 9.81
C LYS A 42 6.57 -10.43 9.34
N PRO A 43 5.84 -9.75 10.23
CA PRO A 43 5.07 -8.57 9.87
C PRO A 43 5.97 -7.34 9.67
N PHE A 44 5.43 -6.31 9.04
CA PHE A 44 6.06 -4.99 9.01
C PHE A 44 5.66 -4.19 10.26
N ILE A 45 6.58 -3.36 10.73
CA ILE A 45 6.25 -2.22 11.57
C ILE A 45 5.76 -1.11 10.62
N VAL A 46 4.51 -0.66 10.80
CA VAL A 46 3.88 0.30 9.89
C VAL A 46 3.37 1.53 10.63
N ILE A 47 3.85 2.70 10.20
CA ILE A 47 3.43 4.02 10.69
C ILE A 47 2.72 4.81 9.59
N ARG A 48 1.84 5.73 9.99
CA ARG A 48 1.24 6.71 9.09
C ARG A 48 2.18 7.91 8.96
N ALA A 49 2.35 8.43 7.76
CA ALA A 49 3.12 9.65 7.56
C ALA A 49 2.26 10.86 7.93
N ALA A 50 2.72 11.66 8.89
CA ALA A 50 2.03 12.89 9.29
C ALA A 50 2.03 13.92 8.14
N GLY A 51 0.87 14.51 7.85
CA GLY A 51 0.74 15.55 6.82
C GLY A 51 0.94 15.09 5.37
N SER A 52 0.99 13.77 5.12
CA SER A 52 1.09 13.14 3.79
C SER A 52 2.07 13.83 2.83
N TYR A 53 3.27 14.21 3.30
CA TYR A 53 4.34 14.90 2.55
C TYR A 53 4.95 14.04 1.40
N GLY A 54 4.11 13.33 0.67
CA GLY A 54 4.45 12.50 -0.49
C GLY A 54 4.04 11.04 -0.38
N VAL A 55 3.70 10.55 0.83
CA VAL A 55 3.40 9.14 1.15
C VAL A 55 2.33 9.05 2.25
N ASP A 56 1.58 7.94 2.29
CA ASP A 56 0.55 7.68 3.30
C ASP A 56 1.04 6.76 4.42
N LEU A 57 1.80 5.71 4.07
CA LEU A 57 2.34 4.73 5.01
C LEU A 57 3.85 4.53 4.82
N VAL A 58 4.53 4.26 5.92
CA VAL A 58 5.91 3.79 5.95
C VAL A 58 5.92 2.42 6.62
N GLY A 59 6.44 1.42 5.93
CA GLY A 59 6.55 0.04 6.43
C GLY A 59 8.00 -0.42 6.48
N VAL A 60 8.44 -0.96 7.61
CA VAL A 60 9.81 -1.50 7.75
C VAL A 60 9.77 -2.92 8.30
N ARG A 61 10.61 -3.79 7.75
CA ARG A 61 10.79 -5.18 8.18
C ARG A 61 12.17 -5.67 7.78
N SER A 62 13.04 -5.89 8.78
CA SER A 62 14.41 -6.36 8.55
C SER A 62 15.13 -5.45 7.54
N ASP A 63 15.54 -6.01 6.40
CA ASP A 63 16.22 -5.35 5.29
C ASP A 63 15.27 -4.72 4.26
N ILE A 64 13.95 -4.78 4.48
CA ILE A 64 12.94 -4.23 3.57
C ILE A 64 12.29 -2.99 4.18
N SER A 65 12.41 -1.87 3.49
CA SER A 65 11.72 -0.62 3.79
C SER A 65 10.83 -0.20 2.64
N LEU A 66 9.60 0.22 2.94
CA LEU A 66 8.55 0.57 1.99
C LEU A 66 8.08 2.00 2.24
N LEU A 67 8.06 2.81 1.20
CA LEU A 67 7.32 4.07 1.16
C LEU A 67 6.08 3.88 0.30
N ILE A 68 4.90 4.00 0.91
CA ILE A 68 3.63 3.61 0.29
C ILE A 68 2.73 4.82 0.12
N GLU A 69 2.39 5.13 -1.13
CA GLU A 69 1.36 6.10 -1.50
C GLU A 69 0.09 5.34 -1.91
N ILE A 70 -1.04 5.67 -1.30
CA ILE A 70 -2.31 4.98 -1.50
C ILE A 70 -3.18 5.75 -2.48
N LYS A 71 -3.72 5.03 -3.45
CA LYS A 71 -4.66 5.57 -4.44
C LYS A 71 -5.86 4.66 -4.57
N SER A 72 -7.04 5.25 -4.74
CA SER A 72 -8.24 4.50 -5.06
C SER A 72 -9.04 5.19 -6.15
N SER A 73 -9.44 4.43 -7.17
CA SER A 73 -10.20 4.96 -8.30
C SER A 73 -11.27 3.98 -8.77
N LYS A 74 -12.31 4.48 -9.45
CA LYS A 74 -13.24 3.65 -10.22
C LYS A 74 -12.68 3.30 -11.60
N SER A 75 -11.73 4.09 -12.10
CA SER A 75 -11.04 3.82 -13.37
C SER A 75 -9.96 2.75 -13.18
N LYS A 76 -9.84 1.82 -14.13
CA LYS A 76 -8.77 0.81 -14.17
C LYS A 76 -7.39 1.42 -14.47
N ARG A 77 -7.35 2.65 -15.01
CA ARG A 77 -6.11 3.36 -15.35
C ARG A 77 -5.98 4.62 -14.51
N MET A 78 -4.78 4.84 -13.99
CA MET A 78 -4.40 6.08 -13.33
C MET A 78 -3.39 6.82 -14.22
N HIS A 79 -3.78 8.00 -14.69
CA HIS A 79 -2.89 8.86 -15.47
C HIS A 79 -2.13 9.79 -14.53
N PHE A 80 -0.80 9.73 -14.57
CA PHE A 80 0.05 10.63 -13.76
C PHE A 80 0.08 12.05 -14.34
N SER A 81 -0.27 12.20 -15.62
CA SER A 81 -0.36 13.48 -16.34
C SER A 81 -1.64 14.27 -16.06
N SER A 82 -2.72 13.60 -15.64
CA SER A 82 -3.96 14.30 -15.25
C SER A 82 -3.73 15.11 -13.96
N THR A 83 -4.32 16.31 -13.89
CA THR A 83 -4.10 17.31 -12.82
C THR A 83 -2.75 18.05 -12.93
N GLY A 84 -2.48 18.63 -14.09
CA GLY A 84 -1.36 19.57 -14.30
C GLY A 84 0.04 18.98 -14.02
N GLY A 85 0.19 17.65 -14.10
CA GLY A 85 1.44 16.95 -13.84
C GLY A 85 1.88 16.87 -12.37
N LYS A 86 1.04 17.32 -11.41
CA LYS A 86 1.40 17.29 -9.97
C LYS A 86 1.68 15.88 -9.46
N LEU A 87 0.85 14.92 -9.87
CA LEU A 87 1.00 13.50 -9.53
C LEU A 87 2.29 12.90 -10.11
N GLN A 88 2.60 13.23 -11.37
CA GLN A 88 3.85 12.82 -12.00
C GLN A 88 5.07 13.35 -11.24
N LYS A 89 5.10 14.65 -10.93
CA LYS A 89 6.20 15.26 -10.15
C LYS A 89 6.37 14.62 -8.77
N GLN A 90 5.26 14.29 -8.09
CA GLN A 90 5.31 13.57 -6.81
C GLN A 90 5.91 12.17 -6.96
N ALA A 91 5.47 11.42 -7.98
CA ALA A 91 5.96 10.07 -8.24
C ALA A 91 7.45 10.06 -8.60
N GLU A 92 7.89 10.98 -9.47
CA GLU A 92 9.29 11.14 -9.86
C GLU A 92 10.16 11.52 -8.66
N ARG A 93 9.67 12.40 -7.78
CA ARG A 93 10.37 12.78 -6.55
C ARG A 93 10.50 11.58 -5.60
N MET A 94 9.41 10.88 -5.33
CA MET A 94 9.42 9.69 -4.47
C MET A 94 10.36 8.62 -5.01
N LYS A 95 10.35 8.38 -6.33
CA LYS A 95 11.28 7.46 -6.98
C LYS A 95 12.72 7.87 -6.75
N LYS A 96 13.09 9.13 -7.05
CA LYS A 96 14.45 9.63 -6.91
C LYS A 96 14.97 9.54 -5.47
N ASP A 97 14.13 9.89 -4.50
CA ASP A 97 14.51 9.84 -3.08
C ASP A 97 14.65 8.39 -2.60
N CYS A 98 13.75 7.49 -3.02
CA CYS A 98 13.82 6.06 -2.71
C CYS A 98 15.06 5.39 -3.32
N GLU A 99 15.41 5.70 -4.57
CA GLU A 99 16.61 5.17 -5.25
C GLU A 99 17.88 5.56 -4.50
N ARG A 100 17.99 6.82 -4.08
CA ARG A 100 19.13 7.32 -3.29
C ARG A 100 19.22 6.69 -1.90
N ALA A 101 18.07 6.37 -1.30
CA ALA A 101 17.98 5.82 0.05
C ALA A 101 17.98 4.29 0.11
N GLY A 102 17.90 3.59 -1.03
CA GLY A 102 17.76 2.13 -1.07
C GLY A 102 16.41 1.63 -0.54
N ILE A 103 15.34 2.42 -0.72
CA ILE A 103 13.99 2.13 -0.23
C ILE A 103 13.09 1.73 -1.39
N LEU A 104 12.11 0.86 -1.17
CA LEU A 104 11.14 0.47 -2.21
C LEU A 104 9.94 1.43 -2.24
N PRO A 105 9.73 2.21 -3.32
CA PRO A 105 8.52 3.00 -3.48
C PRO A 105 7.36 2.14 -3.96
N ILE A 106 6.19 2.29 -3.35
CA ILE A 106 4.98 1.54 -3.68
C ILE A 106 3.81 2.50 -3.91
N TYR A 107 3.18 2.38 -5.09
CA TYR A 107 1.85 2.92 -5.32
C TYR A 107 0.81 1.82 -5.06
N ALA A 108 0.19 1.85 -3.89
CA ALA A 108 -0.87 0.92 -3.53
C ALA A 108 -2.19 1.41 -4.14
N PHE A 109 -2.48 0.92 -5.34
CA PHE A 109 -3.69 1.27 -6.08
C PHE A 109 -4.82 0.26 -5.85
N ARG A 110 -5.98 0.75 -5.41
CA ARG A 110 -7.22 -0.04 -5.29
C ARG A 110 -8.27 0.40 -6.30
N LEU A 111 -8.71 -0.55 -7.12
CA LEU A 111 -9.88 -0.40 -7.97
C LEU A 111 -11.15 -0.54 -7.13
N LYS A 112 -12.00 0.48 -7.15
CA LYS A 112 -13.26 0.50 -6.39
C LYS A 112 -14.26 -0.46 -7.01
N ASN A 113 -15.06 -1.10 -6.15
CA ASN A 113 -16.12 -2.06 -6.54
C ASN A 113 -15.60 -3.23 -7.38
N THR A 114 -14.33 -3.58 -7.22
CA THR A 114 -13.72 -4.75 -7.83
C THR A 114 -13.15 -5.60 -6.72
N ARG A 115 -13.33 -6.92 -6.85
CA ARG A 115 -12.71 -7.90 -6.00
C ARG A 115 -11.30 -8.17 -6.54
N GLY A 116 -10.31 -8.10 -5.66
CA GLY A 116 -8.92 -8.44 -5.96
C GLY A 116 -8.68 -9.94 -5.95
#